data_AF-A0A2V8FA58-F1
#
_entry.id   AF-A0A2V8FA58-F1
#
_cell.length_a   1.000
_cell.length_b   1.000
_cell.length_c   1.000
_cell.angle_alpha   90.00
_cell.angle_beta   90.00
_cell.angle_gamma   90.00
#
_symmetry.space_group_name_H-M   'P 1'
#
loop_
_entity.id
_entity.type
_entity.pdbx_description
1 polymer ?
#
loop_
_entity_poly.entity_id
_entity_poly.type
_entity_poly.pdbx_seq_one_letter_code
_entity_poly.pdbx_strand_id
1 'polypeptide(L)'
;MYPSGWKGVNAAACALAALFPLTSAPRQSASAPLPDVQCEARLKMLFTPPFPQLGRYEVCTSPRQLSDLVPAGWQVQQLPPLDALGAAGTYNRQRVAQLYGGRLALVARGRIDGSGQVESRTYISPHPDVRLEHLVPGTLIIRFIICCT
;
A
#
# COMPACT_ATOMS: atom_id res chain seq x y z
N MET A 1 43.63 -52.95 -21.56
CA MET A 1 43.54 -52.05 -20.39
C MET A 1 42.42 -52.55 -19.50
N TYR A 2 42.72 -52.73 -18.21
CA TYR A 2 41.94 -53.49 -17.23
C TYR A 2 40.55 -52.91 -16.92
N PRO A 3 39.58 -53.77 -16.52
CA PRO A 3 38.24 -53.40 -16.10
C PRO A 3 38.13 -53.29 -14.57
N SER A 4 37.17 -52.51 -14.07
CA SER A 4 36.62 -52.62 -12.71
C SER A 4 35.27 -51.87 -12.68
N GLY A 5 34.14 -52.40 -12.25
CA GLY A 5 33.92 -53.49 -11.31
C GLY A 5 33.68 -52.90 -9.93
N TRP A 6 32.44 -52.49 -9.61
CA TRP A 6 32.03 -52.29 -8.23
C TRP A 6 30.65 -52.90 -7.98
N LYS A 7 30.65 -53.97 -7.18
CA LYS A 7 29.50 -54.69 -6.64
C LYS A 7 29.22 -54.19 -5.23
N GLY A 8 27.94 -54.07 -4.86
CA GLY A 8 27.41 -54.20 -3.50
C GLY A 8 27.87 -53.12 -2.50
N VAL A 9 27.20 -52.84 -1.38
CA VAL A 9 26.23 -53.60 -0.60
C VAL A 9 25.50 -52.62 0.34
N ASN A 10 24.20 -52.84 0.48
CA ASN A 10 23.34 -52.78 1.66
C ASN A 10 23.67 -51.91 2.89
N ALA A 11 22.58 -51.28 3.34
CA ALA A 11 22.11 -51.21 4.72
C ALA A 11 22.95 -50.41 5.73
N ALA A 12 22.38 -49.29 6.18
CA ALA A 12 22.01 -49.16 7.59
C ALA A 12 21.06 -47.97 7.73
N ALA A 13 19.82 -48.29 8.08
CA ALA A 13 18.90 -47.34 8.69
C ALA A 13 19.52 -46.86 10.01
N CYS A 14 19.74 -45.56 10.13
CA CYS A 14 19.81 -44.89 11.42
C CYS A 14 18.79 -43.76 11.39
N ALA A 15 17.57 -44.14 11.78
CA ALA A 15 16.52 -43.20 12.17
C ALA A 15 16.98 -42.46 13.43
N LEU A 16 17.55 -41.27 13.25
CA LEU A 16 17.63 -40.26 14.31
C LEU A 16 16.47 -39.31 14.09
N ALA A 17 15.35 -39.63 14.75
CA ALA A 17 14.26 -38.71 14.97
C ALA A 17 14.78 -37.58 15.87
N ALA A 18 15.41 -36.57 15.24
CA ALA A 18 15.65 -35.31 15.89
C ALA A 18 14.28 -34.64 16.06
N LEU A 19 13.77 -34.72 17.29
CA LEU A 19 12.71 -33.86 17.82
C LEU A 19 13.22 -32.41 17.76
N PHE A 20 13.22 -31.81 16.58
CA PHE A 20 13.28 -30.38 16.47
C PHE A 20 11.91 -29.86 16.95
N PRO A 21 11.85 -29.09 18.04
CA PRO A 21 10.65 -28.33 18.31
C PRO A 21 10.42 -27.48 17.06
N LEU A 22 9.25 -27.63 16.43
CA LEU A 22 8.75 -26.67 15.48
C LEU A 22 8.57 -25.35 16.24
N THR A 23 9.66 -24.60 16.37
CA THR A 23 9.63 -23.22 16.80
C THR A 23 8.95 -22.47 15.67
N SER A 24 7.63 -22.36 15.77
CA SER A 24 6.82 -21.52 14.90
C SER A 24 7.36 -20.09 15.01
N ALA A 25 8.11 -19.66 14.00
CA ALA A 25 8.55 -18.28 13.90
C ALA A 25 7.30 -17.37 13.98
N PRO A 26 7.32 -16.30 14.79
CA PRO A 26 6.22 -15.35 14.77
C PRO A 26 6.15 -14.75 13.37
N ARG A 27 5.02 -14.99 12.68
CA ARG A 27 4.69 -14.38 11.40
C ARG A 27 4.39 -12.90 11.62
N GLN A 28 5.42 -12.11 11.91
CA GLN A 28 5.31 -10.66 11.95
C GLN A 28 5.36 -10.13 10.51
N SER A 29 4.19 -10.12 9.88
CA SER A 29 3.90 -9.22 8.76
C SER A 29 2.71 -8.34 9.13
N ALA A 30 2.75 -7.78 10.33
CA ALA A 30 2.02 -6.57 10.62
C ALA A 30 2.92 -5.42 10.16
N SER A 31 2.56 -4.78 9.04
CA SER A 31 3.10 -3.47 8.71
C SER A 31 2.91 -2.60 9.94
N ALA A 32 4.00 -2.29 10.66
CA ALA A 32 3.92 -1.40 11.80
C ALA A 32 3.21 -0.11 11.36
N PRO A 33 2.23 0.41 12.13
CA PRO A 33 1.67 1.72 11.85
C PRO A 33 2.84 2.70 11.82
N LEU A 34 3.05 3.35 10.68
CA LEU A 34 4.00 4.46 10.63
C LEU A 34 3.45 5.51 11.60
N PRO A 35 4.22 5.94 12.62
CA PRO A 35 3.72 6.80 13.71
C PRO A 35 3.14 8.14 13.23
N ASP A 36 3.40 8.49 11.97
CA ASP A 36 3.02 9.76 11.35
C ASP A 36 1.92 9.61 10.28
N VAL A 37 1.20 8.48 10.24
CA VAL A 37 0.07 8.28 9.31
C VAL A 37 -1.23 8.31 10.10
N GLN A 38 -2.07 9.32 9.83
CA GLN A 38 -3.34 9.52 10.52
C GLN A 38 -4.50 9.31 9.55
N CYS A 39 -5.39 8.37 9.85
CA CYS A 39 -6.53 8.07 8.99
C CYS A 39 -7.78 8.82 9.46
N GLU A 40 -8.43 9.55 8.54
CA GLU A 40 -9.51 10.47 8.86
C GLU A 40 -10.80 10.12 8.11
N ALA A 41 -11.88 9.92 8.85
CA ALA A 41 -13.18 9.57 8.29
C ALA A 41 -13.75 10.66 7.35
N ARG A 42 -13.50 11.95 7.64
CA ARG A 42 -13.96 13.06 6.79
C ARG A 42 -13.27 13.05 5.42
N LEU A 43 -11.95 12.87 5.38
CA LEU A 43 -11.23 12.73 4.11
C LEU A 43 -11.71 11.50 3.32
N LYS A 44 -11.99 10.39 4.01
CA LYS A 44 -12.58 9.22 3.38
C LYS A 44 -13.91 9.55 2.69
N MET A 45 -14.84 10.22 3.36
CA MET A 45 -16.13 10.59 2.77
C MET A 45 -15.99 11.53 1.56
N LEU A 46 -14.99 12.42 1.60
CA LEU A 46 -14.73 13.36 0.52
C LEU A 46 -14.13 12.70 -0.72
N PHE A 47 -13.16 11.81 -0.55
CA PHE A 47 -12.32 11.34 -1.66
C PHE A 47 -12.62 9.90 -2.12
N THR A 48 -13.62 9.25 -1.55
CA THR A 48 -13.95 7.85 -1.87
C THR A 48 -15.45 7.66 -2.10
N PRO A 49 -15.87 6.62 -2.86
CA PRO A 49 -17.28 6.30 -3.02
C PRO A 49 -17.97 6.05 -1.67
N PRO A 50 -19.23 6.48 -1.50
CA PRO A 50 -19.97 6.26 -0.27
C PRO A 50 -20.27 4.78 0.00
N PHE A 51 -20.44 3.97 -1.06
CA PHE A 51 -20.82 2.55 -0.97
C PHE A 51 -19.92 1.65 -1.84
N PRO A 52 -18.67 1.38 -1.41
CA PRO A 52 -17.77 0.51 -2.15
C PRO A 52 -18.28 -0.94 -2.15
N GLN A 53 -18.28 -1.59 -3.32
CA GLN A 53 -18.86 -2.94 -3.48
C GLN A 53 -17.86 -4.07 -3.20
N LEU A 54 -16.58 -3.86 -3.51
CA LEU A 54 -15.56 -4.92 -3.57
C LEU A 54 -14.51 -4.84 -2.44
N GLY A 55 -14.67 -3.92 -1.50
CA GLY A 55 -13.66 -3.72 -0.47
C GLY A 55 -13.93 -2.49 0.36
N ARG A 56 -12.90 -2.04 1.08
CA ARG A 56 -12.98 -0.83 1.91
C ARG A 56 -11.94 0.17 1.49
N TYR A 57 -12.30 1.45 1.64
CA TYR A 57 -11.35 2.54 1.55
C TYR A 57 -10.88 2.98 2.93
N GLU A 58 -9.60 3.31 3.01
CA GLU A 58 -8.99 4.09 4.08
C GLU A 58 -8.32 5.30 3.44
N VAL A 59 -8.46 6.48 4.07
CA VAL A 59 -7.81 7.70 3.62
C VAL A 59 -7.06 8.28 4.80
N CYS A 60 -5.76 8.44 4.61
CA CYS A 60 -4.85 8.87 5.66
C CYS A 60 -3.95 10.00 5.17
N THR A 61 -3.42 10.78 6.10
CA THR A 61 -2.48 11.87 5.84
C THR A 61 -1.17 11.57 6.54
N SER A 62 -0.09 12.14 6.02
CA SER A 62 1.21 12.13 6.67
C SER A 62 1.94 13.43 6.39
N PRO A 63 2.63 14.02 7.38
CA PRO A 63 3.45 15.22 7.16
C PRO A 63 4.69 14.93 6.30
N ARG A 64 5.03 13.66 6.08
CA ARG A 64 6.21 13.25 5.30
C ARG A 64 6.01 13.52 3.81
N GLN A 65 7.11 13.79 3.12
CA GLN A 65 7.10 14.02 1.68
C GLN A 65 6.74 12.73 0.94
N LEU A 66 6.13 12.87 -0.24
CA LEU A 66 5.67 11.74 -1.04
C LEU A 66 6.83 10.80 -1.40
N SER A 67 8.00 11.34 -1.71
CA SER A 67 9.21 10.56 -2.02
C SER A 67 9.64 9.60 -0.90
N ASP A 68 9.33 9.93 0.35
CA ASP A 68 9.74 9.15 1.53
C ASP A 68 8.77 8.01 1.85
N LEU A 69 7.56 8.08 1.31
CA LEU A 69 6.45 7.16 1.59
C LEU A 69 6.15 6.21 0.43
N VAL A 70 6.52 6.60 -0.79
CA VAL A 70 6.26 5.83 -1.99
C VAL A 70 7.20 4.63 -2.04
N PRO A 71 6.67 3.40 -2.24
CA PRO A 71 7.49 2.22 -2.39
C PRO A 71 8.49 2.35 -3.54
N ALA A 72 9.66 1.74 -3.39
CA ALA A 72 10.70 1.73 -4.42
C ALA A 72 10.16 1.15 -5.74
N GLY A 73 10.52 1.79 -6.86
CA GLY A 73 10.09 1.39 -8.20
C GLY A 73 8.73 1.93 -8.65
N TRP A 74 7.96 2.58 -7.77
CA TRP A 74 6.72 3.25 -8.18
C TRP A 74 7.03 4.58 -8.85
N GLN A 75 6.33 4.87 -9.94
CA GLN A 75 6.52 6.13 -10.68
C GLN A 75 5.76 7.27 -10.01
N VAL A 76 6.46 8.39 -9.80
CA VAL A 76 5.88 9.67 -9.38
C VAL A 76 5.59 10.50 -10.62
N GLN A 77 4.33 10.93 -10.76
CA GLN A 77 3.84 11.73 -11.88
C GLN A 77 3.33 13.08 -11.39
N GLN A 78 3.40 14.10 -12.25
CA GLN A 78 2.70 15.37 -12.03
C GLN A 78 1.38 15.34 -12.80
N LEU A 79 0.26 15.45 -12.09
CA LEU A 79 -1.07 15.38 -12.67
C LEU A 79 -1.91 16.60 -12.28
N PRO A 80 -2.90 17.00 -13.11
CA PRO A 80 -3.94 17.92 -12.69
C PRO A 80 -4.64 17.39 -11.42
N PRO A 81 -5.05 18.25 -10.48
CA PRO A 81 -5.56 17.82 -9.17
C PRO A 81 -6.83 16.96 -9.27
N LEU A 82 -7.68 17.21 -10.26
CA LEU A 82 -8.89 16.42 -10.47
C LEU A 82 -8.60 15.02 -11.02
N ASP A 83 -7.51 14.86 -11.77
CA ASP A 83 -7.05 13.56 -12.27
C ASP A 83 -6.30 12.80 -11.18
N ALA A 84 -5.58 13.52 -10.31
CA ALA A 84 -4.89 12.97 -9.15
C ALA A 84 -5.87 12.35 -8.15
N LEU A 85 -6.89 13.12 -7.74
CA LEU A 85 -7.90 12.74 -6.74
C LEU A 85 -9.02 11.86 -7.30
N GLY A 86 -9.20 11.84 -8.63
CA GLY A 86 -10.24 11.06 -9.31
C GLY A 86 -11.65 11.64 -9.13
N ALA A 87 -12.66 10.93 -9.65
CA ALA A 87 -14.06 11.39 -9.66
C ALA A 87 -14.98 10.65 -8.68
N ALA A 88 -14.43 9.75 -7.88
CA ALA A 88 -15.18 8.77 -7.12
C ALA A 88 -15.77 9.32 -5.80
N GLY A 89 -15.24 10.43 -5.30
CA GLY A 89 -15.63 11.05 -4.04
C GLY A 89 -16.67 12.17 -4.17
N THR A 90 -17.15 12.67 -3.03
CA THR A 90 -18.20 13.71 -2.93
C THR A 90 -17.67 15.15 -2.83
N TYR A 91 -16.35 15.34 -2.94
CA TYR A 91 -15.72 16.65 -2.81
C TYR A 91 -16.15 17.65 -3.89
N ASN A 92 -16.15 18.95 -3.56
CA ASN A 92 -16.42 20.01 -4.53
C ASN A 92 -15.22 20.17 -5.50
N ARG A 93 -15.39 19.67 -6.73
CA ARG A 93 -14.35 19.67 -7.77
C ARG A 93 -13.91 21.08 -8.18
N GLN A 94 -14.85 22.02 -8.29
CA GLN A 94 -14.52 23.41 -8.63
C GLN A 94 -13.67 24.06 -7.54
N ARG A 95 -14.04 23.83 -6.28
CA ARG A 95 -13.27 24.34 -5.13
C ARG A 95 -11.85 23.78 -5.10
N VAL A 96 -11.68 22.48 -5.35
CA VAL A 96 -10.35 21.85 -5.45
C VAL A 96 -9.54 22.43 -6.61
N ALA A 97 -10.14 22.61 -7.79
CA ALA A 97 -9.44 23.20 -8.93
C ALA A 97 -8.96 24.63 -8.62
N GLN A 98 -9.81 25.45 -8.01
CA GLN A 98 -9.46 26.79 -7.54
C GLN A 98 -8.35 26.77 -6.49
N LEU A 99 -8.45 25.86 -5.52
CA LEU A 99 -7.49 25.72 -4.43
C LEU A 99 -6.08 25.40 -4.93
N TYR A 100 -5.96 24.60 -5.99
CA TYR A 100 -4.67 24.34 -6.64
C TYR A 100 -4.18 25.49 -7.52
N GLY A 101 -5.06 26.37 -8.01
CA GLY A 101 -4.65 27.57 -8.74
C GLY A 101 -3.75 27.29 -9.95
N GLY A 102 -3.93 26.16 -10.64
CA GLY A 102 -3.10 25.71 -11.76
C GLY A 102 -1.86 24.89 -11.39
N ARG A 103 -1.57 24.70 -10.10
CA ARG A 103 -0.51 23.80 -9.62
C ARG A 103 -0.85 22.34 -9.90
N LEU A 104 0.15 21.57 -10.31
CA LEU A 104 0.04 20.12 -10.45
C LEU A 104 0.27 19.42 -9.11
N ALA A 105 -0.40 18.28 -8.91
CA ALA A 105 -0.15 17.38 -7.79
C ALA A 105 0.88 16.32 -8.18
N LEU A 106 1.78 16.00 -7.26
CA LEU A 106 2.61 14.80 -7.34
C LEU A 106 1.77 13.59 -6.94
N VAL A 107 1.81 12.56 -7.76
CA VAL A 107 1.00 11.35 -7.59
C VAL A 107 1.84 10.12 -7.82
N ALA A 108 1.73 9.14 -6.93
CA ALA A 108 2.22 7.79 -7.18
C ALA A 108 1.10 6.79 -6.94
N ARG A 109 0.98 5.80 -7.81
CA ARG A 109 -0.05 4.76 -7.75
C ARG A 109 0.57 3.39 -7.91
N GLY A 110 0.02 2.42 -7.23
CA GLY A 110 0.45 1.04 -7.39
C GLY A 110 -0.36 0.09 -6.54
N ARG A 111 -0.03 -1.19 -6.69
CA ARG A 111 -0.64 -2.30 -5.97
C ARG A 111 0.39 -2.92 -5.04
N ILE A 112 -0.06 -3.29 -3.86
CA ILE A 112 0.68 -4.08 -2.89
C ILE A 112 -0.13 -5.34 -2.63
N ASP A 113 0.50 -6.48 -2.88
CA ASP A 113 -0.07 -7.79 -2.60
C ASP A 113 0.42 -8.24 -1.22
N GLY A 114 -0.50 -8.39 -0.28
CA GLY A 114 -0.26 -8.90 1.07
C GLY A 114 -0.72 -10.35 1.22
N SER A 115 -0.57 -10.92 2.42
CA SER A 115 -1.02 -12.28 2.72
C SER A 115 -2.55 -12.40 2.71
N GLY A 116 -3.14 -12.57 1.51
CA GLY A 116 -4.57 -12.69 1.28
C GLY A 116 -5.32 -11.37 1.06
N GLN A 117 -4.60 -10.26 0.91
CA GLN A 117 -5.22 -8.95 0.66
C GLN A 117 -4.55 -8.28 -0.53
N VAL A 118 -5.35 -7.72 -1.42
CA VAL A 118 -4.86 -6.87 -2.50
C VAL A 118 -5.16 -5.44 -2.13
N GLU A 119 -4.11 -4.63 -2.04
CA GLU A 119 -4.22 -3.22 -1.70
C GLU A 119 -3.78 -2.36 -2.88
N SER A 120 -4.66 -1.47 -3.34
CA SER A 120 -4.28 -0.39 -4.25
C SER A 120 -4.01 0.88 -3.43
N ARG A 121 -2.81 1.46 -3.56
CA ARG A 121 -2.46 2.72 -2.90
C ARG A 121 -2.29 3.84 -3.91
N THR A 122 -2.80 5.01 -3.56
CA THR A 122 -2.54 6.27 -4.26
C THR A 122 -1.98 7.28 -3.26
N TYR A 123 -0.81 7.83 -3.56
CA TYR A 123 -0.15 8.89 -2.81
C TYR A 123 -0.31 10.20 -3.56
N ILE A 124 -0.66 11.28 -2.88
CA ILE A 124 -0.92 12.60 -3.48
C ILE A 124 -0.28 13.70 -2.62
N SER A 125 0.53 14.57 -3.23
CA SER A 125 1.17 15.71 -2.55
C SER A 125 1.20 16.96 -3.44
N PRO A 126 0.92 18.17 -2.91
CA PRO A 126 0.33 18.42 -1.59
C PRO A 126 -1.10 17.86 -1.57
N HIS A 127 -1.81 17.99 -0.46
CA HIS A 127 -3.21 17.59 -0.42
C HIS A 127 -4.11 18.66 0.18
N PRO A 128 -5.39 18.73 -0.22
CA PRO A 128 -6.34 19.61 0.46
C PRO A 128 -6.55 19.18 1.92
N ASP A 129 -6.83 20.14 2.79
CA ASP A 129 -7.36 19.87 4.12
C ASP A 129 -8.81 19.34 4.07
N VAL A 130 -9.34 18.91 5.21
CA VAL A 130 -10.72 18.39 5.34
C VAL A 130 -11.81 19.40 4.95
N ARG A 131 -11.48 20.69 4.89
CA ARG A 131 -12.43 21.77 4.59
C ARG A 131 -12.32 22.27 3.15
N LEU A 132 -11.34 21.78 2.39
CA LEU A 132 -11.00 22.26 1.04
C LEU A 132 -10.69 23.77 1.04
N GLU A 133 -10.02 24.24 2.08
CA GLU A 133 -9.65 25.65 2.28
C GLU A 133 -8.16 25.88 2.04
N HIS A 134 -7.31 24.90 2.34
CA HIS A 134 -5.85 25.01 2.21
C HIS A 134 -5.24 23.76 1.59
N LEU A 135 -4.12 23.94 0.89
CA LEU A 135 -3.21 22.84 0.56
C LEU A 135 -2.23 22.65 1.72
N VAL A 136 -2.28 21.47 2.31
CA VAL A 136 -1.41 21.04 3.40
C VAL A 136 -0.15 20.39 2.79
N PRO A 137 1.05 20.77 3.27
CA PRO A 137 2.28 20.04 2.91
C PRO A 137 2.24 18.63 3.49
N GLY A 138 2.86 17.68 2.77
CA GLY A 138 2.81 16.27 3.13
C GLY A 138 2.04 15.46 2.09
N THR A 139 1.55 14.29 2.49
CA THR A 139 1.03 13.28 1.57
C THR A 139 -0.32 12.73 2.03
N LEU A 140 -1.30 12.79 1.14
CA LEU A 140 -2.56 12.06 1.24
C LEU A 140 -2.36 10.65 0.68
N ILE A 141 -2.83 9.66 1.42
CA ILE A 141 -2.72 8.25 1.10
C ILE A 141 -4.13 7.68 1.01
N ILE A 142 -4.55 7.31 -0.18
CA ILE A 142 -5.82 6.61 -0.42
C ILE A 142 -5.51 5.13 -0.62
N ARG A 143 -6.08 4.29 0.24
CA ARG A 143 -5.92 2.84 0.25
C ARG A 143 -7.24 2.21 -0.12
N PHE A 144 -7.27 1.40 -1.17
CA PHE A 144 -8.40 0.52 -1.47
C PHE A 144 -7.98 -0.91 -1.19
N ILE A 145 -8.60 -1.50 -0.17
CA ILE A 145 -8.24 -2.83 0.34
C ILE A 145 -9.38 -3.78 0.00
N ILE A 146 -9.05 -4.78 -0.81
CA ILE A 146 -9.92 -5.92 -1.11
C ILE A 146 -9.48 -7.05 -0.18
N CYS A 147 -10.39 -7.49 0.69
CA CYS A 147 -10.16 -8.66 1.53
C CYS A 147 -10.81 -9.90 0.90
N CYS A 148 -10.01 -10.96 0.79
CA CYS A 148 -10.29 -12.36 0.49
C CYS A 148 -11.64 -12.69 -0.19
N THR A 149 -11.58 -13.00 -1.48
CA THR A 149 -12.49 -13.99 -2.08
C THR A 149 -12.38 -15.32 -1.37
#